data_AF-A0A364NZ57-F1
#
_entry.id   AF-A0A364NZ57-F1
#
_cell.length_a   1.000
_cell.length_b   1.000
_cell.length_c   1.000
_cell.angle_alpha   90.00
_cell.angle_beta   90.00
_cell.angle_gamma   90.00
#
_symmetry.space_group_name_H-M   'P 1'
#
loop_
_entity.id
_entity.type
_entity.pdbx_description
1 polymer ?
#
loop_
_entity_poly.entity_id
_entity_poly.type
_entity_poly.pdbx_seq_one_letter_code
_entity_poly.pdbx_strand_id
1 'polypeptide(L)'
;MSFRQFITRDGSTWIPKYLTAISDELCIGCGRCFKVCTQSVMKLMGINEDDELCDPFDDSEEIVRKVMTLDKAGSCIGCGSCQAVCGTNAQSHEPVPA
;
A
#
# COMPACT_ATOMS: atom_id res chain seq x y z
N MET A 1 -17.04 18.61 1.94
CA MET A 1 -16.67 17.79 0.76
C MET A 1 -17.51 16.53 0.81
N SER A 2 -18.17 16.15 -0.28
CA SER A 2 -18.96 14.91 -0.36
C SER A 2 -18.09 13.80 -0.92
N PHE A 3 -18.22 12.58 -0.40
CA PHE A 3 -17.44 11.40 -0.82
C PHE A 3 -18.36 10.28 -1.26
N ARG A 4 -17.88 9.41 -2.15
CA ARG A 4 -18.61 8.19 -2.54
C ARG A 4 -18.77 7.27 -1.33
N GLN A 5 -20.01 6.91 -1.04
CA GLN A 5 -20.38 6.06 0.08
C GLN A 5 -21.15 4.84 -0.39
N PHE A 6 -20.97 3.73 0.32
CA PHE A 6 -21.63 2.45 0.11
C PHE A 6 -22.23 1.97 1.43
N ILE A 7 -22.93 0.84 1.39
CA ILE A 7 -23.59 0.26 2.57
C ILE A 7 -22.96 -1.11 2.86
N THR A 8 -22.62 -1.35 4.12
CA THR A 8 -22.15 -2.65 4.63
C THR A 8 -23.31 -3.64 4.76
N ARG A 9 -23.00 -4.90 5.08
CA ARG A 9 -24.02 -5.95 5.24
C ARG A 9 -25.07 -5.66 6.31
N ASP A 10 -24.72 -4.90 7.35
CA ASP A 10 -25.63 -4.54 8.45
C ASP A 10 -26.37 -3.21 8.23
N GLY A 11 -26.18 -2.56 7.07
CA GLY A 11 -26.84 -1.31 6.74
C GLY A 11 -26.06 -0.05 7.14
N SER A 12 -24.88 -0.18 7.77
CA SER A 12 -24.05 0.97 8.12
C SER A 12 -23.33 1.57 6.90
N THR A 13 -23.06 2.87 6.95
CA THR A 13 -22.35 3.57 5.88
C THR A 13 -20.87 3.20 5.85
N TRP A 14 -20.36 2.87 4.67
CA TRP A 14 -18.94 2.62 4.41
C TRP A 14 -18.41 3.59 3.35
N ILE A 15 -17.32 4.28 3.68
CA ILE A 15 -16.58 5.13 2.75
C ILE A 15 -15.23 4.45 2.48
N PRO A 16 -15.02 3.84 1.30
CA PRO A 16 -13.75 3.22 0.95
C PRO A 16 -12.63 4.26 0.94
N LYS A 17 -11.48 3.88 1.50
CA LYS A 17 -10.25 4.70 1.45
C LYS A 17 -9.19 3.95 0.66
N TYR A 18 -8.85 4.47 -0.51
CA TYR A 18 -7.97 3.84 -1.47
C TYR A 18 -6.52 4.18 -1.13
N LEU A 19 -5.64 3.19 -1.21
CA LEU A 19 -4.21 3.39 -1.04
C LEU A 19 -3.67 4.23 -2.20
N THR A 20 -3.11 5.40 -1.91
CA THR A 20 -2.59 6.34 -2.91
C THR A 20 -1.08 6.42 -2.93
N ALA A 21 -0.42 6.17 -1.79
CA ALA A 21 1.04 6.19 -1.70
C ALA A 21 1.55 5.32 -0.55
N ILE A 22 2.80 4.89 -0.67
CA ILE A 22 3.60 4.31 0.41
C ILE A 22 4.90 5.11 0.49
N SER A 23 5.20 5.68 1.65
CA SER A 23 6.47 6.34 1.92
C SER A 23 7.56 5.29 2.04
N ASP A 24 8.55 5.35 1.18
CA ASP A 24 9.76 4.54 1.25
C ASP A 24 10.60 4.88 2.48
N GLU A 25 10.68 6.14 2.91
CA GLU A 25 11.36 6.58 4.14
C GLU A 25 10.83 5.87 5.41
N LEU A 26 9.51 5.68 5.50
CA LEU A 26 8.87 5.04 6.66
C LEU A 26 8.68 3.53 6.49
N CYS A 27 8.75 3.02 5.27
CA CYS A 27 8.53 1.61 5.00
C CYS A 27 9.77 0.77 5.35
N ILE A 28 9.56 -0.33 6.07
CA ILE A 28 10.62 -1.25 6.47
C ILE A 28 10.57 -2.61 5.73
N GLY A 29 9.82 -2.69 4.64
CA GLY A 29 9.78 -3.91 3.80
C GLY A 29 9.18 -5.16 4.47
N CYS A 30 8.43 -5.04 5.57
CA CYS A 30 7.99 -6.20 6.36
C CYS A 30 6.90 -7.07 5.71
N GLY A 31 6.32 -6.65 4.57
CA GLY A 31 5.37 -7.45 3.77
C GLY A 31 4.00 -7.73 4.40
N ARG A 32 3.70 -7.25 5.62
CA ARG A 32 2.40 -7.51 6.29
C ARG A 32 1.22 -6.99 5.47
N CYS A 33 1.34 -5.79 4.91
CA CYS A 33 0.32 -5.19 4.07
C CYS A 33 0.09 -5.97 2.77
N PHE A 34 1.15 -6.49 2.14
CA PHE A 34 1.06 -7.36 0.97
C PHE A 34 0.27 -8.62 1.29
N LYS A 35 0.60 -9.30 2.39
CA LYS A 35 -0.04 -10.56 2.78
C LYS A 35 -1.55 -10.44 3.06
N VAL A 36 -2.00 -9.31 3.62
CA VAL A 36 -3.44 -9.10 3.91
C VAL A 36 -4.22 -8.51 2.75
N CYS A 37 -3.54 -8.02 1.71
CA CYS A 37 -4.20 -7.42 0.56
C CYS A 37 -4.68 -8.51 -0.40
N THR A 38 -5.99 -8.78 -0.38
CA THR A 38 -6.63 -9.75 -1.29
C THR A 38 -6.63 -9.33 -2.75
N GLN A 39 -6.30 -8.06 -3.04
CA GLN A 39 -6.26 -7.48 -4.38
C GLN A 39 -4.84 -7.34 -4.95
N SER A 40 -3.82 -7.72 -4.17
CA SER A 40 -2.41 -7.65 -4.57
C SER A 40 -2.00 -6.29 -5.16
N VAL A 41 -2.41 -5.19 -4.51
CA VAL A 41 -2.16 -3.83 -5.01
C VAL A 41 -0.73 -3.33 -4.76
N MET A 42 0.07 -4.07 -4.01
CA MET A 42 1.43 -3.71 -3.61
C MET A 42 2.43 -4.73 -4.14
N LYS A 43 3.69 -4.32 -4.28
CA LYS A 43 4.82 -5.22 -4.52
C LYS A 43 6.02 -4.84 -3.66
N LEU A 44 6.88 -5.82 -3.39
CA LEU A 44 8.15 -5.58 -2.71
C LEU A 44 9.16 -5.07 -3.74
N MET A 45 9.90 -4.02 -3.40
CA MET A 45 10.99 -3.45 -4.20
C MET A 45 12.27 -3.36 -3.35
N GLY A 46 13.43 -3.42 -3.99
CA GLY A 46 14.71 -3.08 -3.40
C GLY A 46 14.99 -1.58 -3.55
N ILE A 47 15.85 -1.06 -2.69
CA ILE A 47 16.52 0.23 -2.85
C ILE A 47 18.02 -0.06 -2.84
N ASN A 48 18.70 0.35 -3.90
CA ASN A 48 20.14 0.15 -4.07
C ASN A 48 20.97 1.27 -3.41
N GLU A 49 22.30 1.23 -3.56
CA GLU A 49 23.22 2.23 -2.97
C GLU A 49 23.02 3.64 -3.52
N ASP A 50 22.46 3.78 -4.72
CA ASP A 50 22.15 5.05 -5.36
C ASP A 50 20.75 5.59 -4.98
N ASP A 51 20.10 4.99 -3.98
CA ASP A 51 18.73 5.28 -3.55
C ASP A 51 17.65 5.06 -4.65
N GLU A 52 17.94 4.19 -5.64
CA GLU A 52 17.02 3.87 -6.73
C GLU A 52 16.22 2.58 -6.46
N LEU A 53 14.97 2.56 -6.95
CA LEU A 53 14.10 1.38 -6.84
C LEU A 53 14.45 0.32 -7.88
N CYS A 54 14.72 -0.91 -7.41
CA CYS A 54 15.13 -2.04 -8.25
C CYS A 54 14.41 -3.35 -7.85
N ASP A 55 14.61 -4.40 -8.63
CA ASP A 55 14.11 -5.73 -8.28
C ASP A 55 14.83 -6.23 -7.01
N PRO A 56 14.11 -6.55 -5.92
CA PRO A 56 14.72 -6.95 -4.65
C PRO A 56 15.38 -8.34 -4.68
N PHE A 57 15.37 -9.01 -5.84
CA PHE A 57 15.97 -10.31 -6.10
C PHE A 57 16.99 -10.29 -7.25
N ASP A 58 17.40 -9.10 -7.72
CA ASP A 58 18.48 -8.96 -8.69
C ASP A 58 19.84 -9.07 -7.98
N ASP A 59 20.57 -10.15 -8.24
CA ASP A 59 21.89 -10.40 -7.66
C ASP A 59 22.98 -9.44 -8.18
N SER A 60 22.70 -8.65 -9.23
CA SER A 60 23.62 -7.64 -9.76
C SER A 60 23.52 -6.28 -9.06
N GLU A 61 22.47 -6.06 -8.28
CA GLU A 61 22.22 -4.82 -7.54
C GLU A 61 22.58 -4.99 -6.06
N GLU A 62 23.28 -4.03 -5.47
CA GLU A 62 23.54 -4.01 -4.03
C GLU A 62 22.33 -3.44 -3.28
N ILE A 63 21.47 -4.33 -2.76
CA ILE A 63 20.24 -3.94 -2.07
C ILE A 63 20.52 -3.52 -0.62
N VAL A 64 20.46 -2.21 -0.36
CA VAL A 64 20.66 -1.64 0.99
C VAL A 64 19.43 -1.85 1.88
N ARG A 65 18.23 -1.74 1.31
CA ARG A 65 16.96 -1.97 2.03
C ARG A 65 15.84 -2.39 1.09
N LYS A 66 14.75 -2.93 1.66
CA LYS A 66 13.54 -3.31 0.91
C LYS A 66 12.34 -2.49 1.37
N VAL A 67 11.49 -2.12 0.44
CA VAL A 67 10.27 -1.33 0.69
C VAL A 67 9.08 -1.90 -0.06
N MET A 68 7.89 -1.61 0.43
CA MET A 68 6.65 -1.90 -0.30
C MET A 68 6.31 -0.71 -1.18
N THR A 69 5.93 -0.95 -2.43
CA THR A 69 5.46 0.08 -3.36
C THR A 69 4.05 -0.22 -3.84
N LEU A 70 3.34 0.82 -4.28
CA LEU A 70 2.03 0.70 -4.92
C LEU A 70 2.22 0.26 -6.38
N ASP A 71 1.58 -0.83 -6.78
CA ASP A 71 1.72 -1.41 -8.12
C ASP A 71 0.40 -1.34 -8.89
N LYS A 72 -0.63 -2.03 -8.40
CA LYS A 72 -1.95 -2.13 -9.07
C LYS A 72 -2.98 -1.27 -8.36
N ALA A 73 -2.73 0.04 -8.32
CA ALA A 73 -3.58 1.00 -7.61
C ALA A 73 -5.07 0.89 -7.99
N GLY A 74 -5.37 0.63 -9.27
CA GLY A 74 -6.74 0.45 -9.77
C GLY A 74 -7.50 -0.76 -9.23
N SER A 75 -6.80 -1.76 -8.68
CA SER A 75 -7.44 -2.92 -8.04
C SER A 75 -7.77 -2.68 -6.57
N CYS A 76 -7.39 -1.53 -6.00
CA CYS A 76 -7.69 -1.21 -4.61
C CYS A 76 -9.19 -1.05 -4.41
N ILE A 77 -9.78 -1.79 -3.48
CA ILE A 77 -11.21 -1.69 -3.12
C ILE A 77 -11.45 -0.83 -1.88
N GLY A 78 -10.40 -0.20 -1.35
CA GLY A 78 -10.47 0.66 -0.17
C GLY A 78 -10.89 -0.04 1.13
N CYS A 79 -10.55 -1.32 1.31
CA CYS A 79 -10.91 -2.11 2.50
C CYS A 79 -10.14 -1.73 3.78
N GLY A 80 -9.03 -0.98 3.67
CA GLY A 80 -8.25 -0.51 4.82
C GLY A 80 -7.42 -1.58 5.55
N SER A 81 -7.43 -2.84 5.12
CA SER A 81 -6.68 -3.91 5.80
C SER A 81 -5.16 -3.67 5.82
N CYS A 82 -4.61 -3.10 4.74
CA CYS A 82 -3.19 -2.76 4.67
C CYS A 82 -2.78 -1.67 5.67
N GLN A 83 -3.64 -0.68 5.89
CA GLN A 83 -3.44 0.38 6.88
C GLN A 83 -3.42 -0.21 8.29
N ALA A 84 -4.40 -1.06 8.62
CA ALA A 84 -4.57 -1.63 9.95
C ALA A 84 -3.36 -2.46 10.42
N VAL A 85 -2.59 -3.06 9.50
CA VAL A 85 -1.42 -3.90 9.82
C VAL A 85 -0.07 -3.17 9.68
N CYS A 86 -0.06 -1.93 9.20
CA CYS A 86 1.16 -1.17 8.98
C CYS A 86 1.66 -0.56 10.30
N GLY A 87 2.60 -1.22 10.96
CA GLY A 87 3.13 -0.75 12.25
C GLY A 87 3.89 0.59 12.20
N THR A 88 4.37 1.01 11.03
CA THR A 88 5.10 2.28 10.84
C THR A 88 4.24 3.39 10.26
N ASN A 89 2.96 3.14 9.97
CA ASN A 89 2.05 4.10 9.32
C ASN A 89 2.58 4.70 8.01
N ALA A 90 3.34 3.93 7.23
CA ALA A 90 3.96 4.38 5.98
C ALA A 90 2.97 4.61 4.81
N GLN A 91 1.66 4.43 4.99
CA GLN A 91 0.68 4.37 3.90
C GLN A 91 -0.31 5.53 3.94
N SER A 92 -0.52 6.17 2.79
CA SER A 92 -1.55 7.21 2.59
C SER A 92 -2.80 6.61 1.95
N HIS A 93 -3.97 6.93 2.50
CA HIS A 93 -5.25 6.47 1.97
C HIS A 93 -6.27 7.60 1.87
N GLU A 94 -6.98 7.66 0.75
CA GLU A 94 -7.90 8.76 0.45
C GLU A 94 -9.26 8.23 -0.01
N PRO A 95 -10.38 8.87 0.40
CA PRO A 95 -11.69 8.60 -0.15
C PRO A 95 -11.85 9.26 -1.53
N VAL A 96 -12.73 8.71 -2.35
CA VAL A 96 -13.06 9.30 -3.67
C VAL A 96 -14.14 10.37 -3.49
N PRO A 97 -13.94 11.61 -4.01
CA PRO A 97 -14.98 12.62 -4.07
C PRO A 97 -16.24 12.12 -4.80
N ALA A 98 -17.41 12.54 -4.31
CA ALA A 98 -18.70 12.21 -4.92
C ALA A 98 -18.86 12.85 -6.31
#